data_AF-A0A956R5B0-F1
#
_entry.id   AF-A0A956R5B0-F1
#
_cell.length_a   1.000
_cell.length_b   1.000
_cell.length_c   1.000
_cell.angle_alpha   90.00
_cell.angle_beta   90.00
_cell.angle_gamma   90.00
#
_symmetry.space_group_name_H-M   'P 1'
#
loop_
_entity.id
_entity.type
_entity.pdbx_description
1 polymer ?
#
loop_
_entity_poly.entity_id
_entity_poly.type
_entity_poly.pdbx_seq_one_letter_code
_entity_poly.pdbx_strand_id
1 'polypeptide(L)'
;MTAQGYFDEDDRWVSSEELVGLDASGKPAPLYEPTLDEAQDLTEVEPEALLDCSTDAIYALDGASIDPALRAGLDAGKLFRFAFNARQSHTIESAYLVANEHGTFAIVGRDLQIPWCELEKPAVEIDEDEGEDDGELDFEMF
;
A
#
# COMPACT_ATOMS: atom_id res chain seq x y z
N MET A 1 -11.05 -18.50 3.64
CA MET A 1 -10.61 -18.70 5.05
C MET A 1 -10.93 -20.13 5.47
N THR A 2 -9.98 -21.06 5.34
CA THR A 2 -10.18 -22.52 5.47
C THR A 2 -9.34 -23.19 6.56
N ALA A 3 -8.53 -22.46 7.33
CA ALA A 3 -7.77 -23.05 8.44
C ALA A 3 -8.57 -23.03 9.76
N GLN A 4 -8.78 -24.21 10.36
CA GLN A 4 -9.47 -24.34 11.66
C GLN A 4 -8.59 -23.96 12.86
N GLY A 5 -7.32 -23.60 12.64
CA GLY A 5 -6.36 -23.16 13.65
C GLY A 5 -4.92 -23.32 13.16
N TYR A 6 -3.99 -22.62 13.81
CA TYR A 6 -2.55 -22.76 13.58
C TYR A 6 -1.94 -23.59 14.71
N PHE A 7 -0.93 -24.41 14.41
CA PHE A 7 -0.20 -25.21 15.40
C PHE A 7 1.30 -25.02 15.18
N ASP A 8 2.07 -24.95 16.26
CA ASP A 8 3.53 -24.94 16.20
C ASP A 8 4.11 -26.37 16.10
N GLU A 9 5.44 -26.50 16.05
CA GLU A 9 6.14 -27.79 15.93
C GLU A 9 5.89 -28.72 17.13
N ASP A 10 5.39 -28.20 18.26
CA ASP A 10 5.09 -28.94 19.48
C ASP A 10 3.59 -29.30 19.58
N ASP A 11 2.85 -29.22 18.47
CA ASP A 11 1.38 -29.41 18.39
C ASP A 11 0.58 -28.45 19.31
N ARG A 12 1.17 -27.33 19.71
CA ARG A 12 0.47 -26.32 20.51
C ARG A 12 -0.34 -25.42 19.58
N TRP A 13 -1.61 -25.23 19.92
CA TRP A 13 -2.46 -24.26 19.25
C TRP A 13 -1.89 -22.83 19.39
N VAL A 14 -1.76 -22.15 18.25
CA VAL A 14 -1.26 -20.78 18.13
C VAL A 14 -2.44 -19.85 17.87
N SER A 15 -2.64 -18.88 18.76
CA SER A 15 -3.66 -17.84 18.59
C SER A 15 -3.31 -16.94 17.40
N SER A 16 -4.33 -16.40 16.72
CA SER A 16 -4.12 -15.40 15.66
C SER A 16 -3.32 -14.17 16.13
N GLU A 17 -3.37 -13.85 17.43
CA GLU A 17 -2.60 -12.75 18.05
C GLU A 17 -1.10 -13.08 18.19
N GLU A 18 -0.74 -14.35 18.18
CA GLU A 18 0.66 -14.82 18.24
C GLU A 18 1.32 -14.88 16.85
N LEU A 19 0.52 -14.74 15.79
CA LEU A 19 1.02 -14.73 14.42
C LEU A 19 1.77 -13.42 14.15
N VAL A 20 2.93 -13.53 13.50
CA VAL A 20 3.73 -12.40 13.06
C VAL A 20 3.81 -12.38 11.55
N GLY A 21 3.57 -11.22 10.94
CA GLY A 21 3.89 -11.02 9.53
C GLY A 21 5.41 -11.14 9.33
N LEU A 22 5.86 -11.76 8.25
CA LEU A 22 7.27 -11.83 7.87
C LEU A 22 7.51 -11.01 6.60
N ASP A 23 8.66 -10.36 6.52
CA ASP A 23 9.12 -9.70 5.30
C ASP A 23 9.71 -10.71 4.29
N ALA A 24 10.12 -10.22 3.11
CA ALA A 24 10.72 -11.04 2.07
C ALA A 24 12.05 -11.71 2.48
N SER A 25 12.67 -11.29 3.60
CA SER A 25 13.87 -11.91 4.17
C SER A 25 13.55 -12.90 5.31
N GLY A 26 12.27 -13.13 5.61
CA GLY A 26 11.81 -14.01 6.68
C GLY A 26 11.92 -13.39 8.08
N LYS A 27 12.08 -12.08 8.20
CA LYS A 27 12.15 -11.37 9.49
C LYS A 27 10.77 -10.80 9.87
N PRO A 28 10.42 -10.70 11.17
CA PRO A 28 9.17 -10.05 11.58
C PRO A 28 9.00 -8.67 10.96
N ALA A 29 7.90 -8.50 10.23
CA ALA A 29 7.52 -7.26 9.58
C ALA A 29 7.25 -6.20 10.65
N PRO A 30 7.77 -4.96 10.48
CA PRO A 30 7.48 -3.89 11.41
C PRO A 30 5.99 -3.59 11.45
N LEU A 31 5.52 -3.14 12.61
CA LEU A 31 4.16 -2.64 12.79
C LEU A 31 4.22 -1.12 12.87
N TYR A 32 3.48 -0.46 12.00
CA TYR A 32 3.42 1.00 11.92
C TYR A 32 2.17 1.52 12.61
N GLU A 33 2.34 2.55 13.42
CA GLU A 33 1.25 3.23 14.11
C GLU A 33 0.36 4.03 13.12
N PRO A 34 -0.89 4.32 13.49
CA PRO A 34 -1.73 5.26 12.74
C PRO A 34 -1.09 6.65 12.68
N THR A 35 -1.24 7.33 11.54
CA THR A 35 -0.76 8.71 11.33
C THR A 35 -1.86 9.75 11.46
N LEU A 36 -3.11 9.33 11.70
CA LEU A 36 -4.23 10.26 11.90
C LEU A 36 -4.05 11.02 13.20
N ASP A 37 -4.34 12.32 13.16
CA ASP A 37 -4.14 13.27 14.27
C ASP A 37 -2.68 13.46 14.71
N GLU A 38 -1.73 12.82 14.03
CA GLU A 38 -0.29 12.94 14.28
C GLU A 38 0.37 13.76 13.17
N ALA A 39 1.24 14.70 13.56
CA ALA A 39 1.97 15.53 12.61
C ALA A 39 2.92 14.68 11.76
N GLN A 40 2.83 14.79 10.42
CA GLN A 40 3.69 14.09 9.49
C GLN A 40 4.67 15.06 8.82
N ASP A 41 5.90 14.60 8.62
CA ASP A 41 6.90 15.34 7.87
C ASP A 41 6.56 15.33 6.37
N LEU A 42 6.59 16.52 5.77
CA LEU A 42 6.40 16.69 4.33
C LEU A 42 7.75 16.68 3.61
N THR A 43 7.85 15.91 2.53
CA THR A 43 9.00 15.91 1.62
C THR A 43 8.57 16.42 0.25
N GLU A 44 9.21 17.47 -0.27
CA GLU A 44 9.00 17.91 -1.66
C GLU A 44 9.47 16.82 -2.63
N VAL A 45 8.64 16.48 -3.63
CA VAL A 45 8.92 15.45 -4.63
C VAL A 45 8.61 15.95 -6.03
N GLU A 46 9.24 15.34 -7.03
CA GLU A 46 8.95 15.59 -8.44
C GLU A 46 7.66 14.85 -8.89
N PRO A 47 6.97 15.30 -9.95
CA PRO A 47 5.74 14.70 -10.44
C PRO A 47 5.81 13.21 -10.75
N GLU A 48 6.97 12.72 -11.19
CA GLU A 48 7.20 11.31 -11.48
C GLU A 48 6.91 10.42 -10.26
N ALA A 49 7.20 10.89 -9.04
CA ALA A 49 6.91 10.12 -7.82
C ALA A 49 5.41 9.84 -7.63
N LEU A 50 4.55 10.79 -8.02
CA LEU A 50 3.10 10.59 -8.00
C LEU A 50 2.64 9.69 -9.16
N LEU A 51 3.28 9.79 -10.33
CA LEU A 51 2.95 8.94 -11.47
C LEU A 51 3.32 7.47 -11.25
N ASP A 52 4.36 7.22 -10.45
CA ASP A 52 4.77 5.90 -9.99
C ASP A 52 3.94 5.41 -8.77
N CYS A 53 2.83 6.07 -8.43
CA CYS A 53 1.95 5.66 -7.33
C CYS A 53 0.70 4.95 -7.85
N SER A 54 0.45 3.73 -7.38
CA SER A 54 -0.85 3.07 -7.52
C SER A 54 -1.83 3.71 -6.54
N THR A 55 -2.73 4.53 -7.06
CA THR A 55 -3.69 5.30 -6.25
C THR A 55 -4.81 4.40 -5.72
N ASP A 56 -4.98 4.40 -4.40
CA ASP A 56 -6.06 3.69 -3.71
C ASP A 56 -7.23 4.65 -3.37
N ALA A 57 -6.92 5.88 -2.96
CA ALA A 57 -7.92 6.87 -2.56
C ALA A 57 -7.49 8.30 -2.87
N ILE A 58 -8.48 9.18 -3.08
CA ILE A 58 -8.27 10.62 -3.25
C ILE A 58 -9.19 11.36 -2.29
N TYR A 59 -8.61 12.25 -1.47
CA TYR A 59 -9.31 13.09 -0.52
C TYR A 59 -9.27 14.55 -0.96
N ALA A 60 -10.44 15.20 -1.03
CA ALA A 60 -10.50 16.66 -1.09
C ALA A 60 -10.31 17.20 0.33
N LEU A 61 -9.29 18.04 0.52
CA LEU A 61 -8.94 18.56 1.83
C LEU A 61 -9.55 19.93 2.04
N ASP A 62 -10.33 20.06 3.11
CA ASP A 62 -10.78 21.34 3.64
C ASP A 62 -9.94 21.68 4.87
N GLY A 63 -8.76 22.25 4.62
CA GLY A 63 -7.82 22.59 5.68
C GLY A 63 -8.31 23.79 6.49
N ALA A 64 -8.47 23.62 7.81
CA ALA A 64 -8.80 24.72 8.71
C ALA A 64 -7.74 25.85 8.67
N SER A 65 -6.47 25.47 8.47
CA SER A 65 -5.37 26.40 8.20
C SER A 65 -4.30 25.70 7.35
N ILE A 66 -3.56 26.49 6.57
CA ILE A 66 -2.40 26.05 5.80
C ILE A 66 -1.26 27.05 5.99
N ASP A 67 -0.04 26.56 6.17
CA ASP A 67 1.14 27.42 6.24
C ASP A 67 1.31 28.20 4.91
N PRO A 68 1.59 29.51 4.96
CA PRO A 68 1.71 30.32 3.74
C PRO A 68 2.82 29.85 2.79
N ALA A 69 3.93 29.32 3.30
CA ALA A 69 5.00 28.82 2.45
C ALA A 69 4.61 27.51 1.77
N LEU A 70 3.93 26.61 2.49
CA LEU A 70 3.36 25.40 1.89
C LEU A 70 2.33 25.75 0.82
N ARG A 71 1.45 26.72 1.09
CA ARG A 71 0.46 27.18 0.12
C ARG A 71 1.11 27.75 -1.13
N ALA A 72 2.11 28.62 -0.98
CA ALA A 72 2.85 29.17 -2.12
C ALA A 72 3.56 28.07 -2.94
N GLY A 73 4.08 27.02 -2.28
CA GLY A 73 4.67 25.88 -2.97
C GLY A 73 3.63 25.10 -3.80
N LEU A 74 2.49 24.79 -3.20
CA LEU A 74 1.39 24.11 -3.88
C LEU A 74 0.82 24.94 -5.05
N ASP A 75 0.64 26.25 -4.87
CA ASP A 75 0.17 27.16 -5.93
C ASP A 75 1.21 27.29 -7.07
N ALA A 76 2.49 27.05 -6.79
CA ALA A 76 3.54 26.95 -7.81
C ALA A 76 3.61 25.57 -8.50
N GLY A 77 2.72 24.63 -8.15
CA GLY A 77 2.65 23.29 -8.72
C GLY A 77 3.60 22.28 -8.08
N LYS A 78 4.21 22.59 -6.92
CA LYS A 78 5.04 21.64 -6.18
C LYS A 78 4.19 20.56 -5.53
N LEU A 79 4.78 19.39 -5.35
CA LEU A 79 4.15 18.21 -4.76
C LEU A 79 4.87 17.87 -3.47
N PHE A 80 4.11 17.46 -2.46
CA PHE A 80 4.66 17.05 -1.17
C PHE A 80 4.18 15.65 -0.82
N ARG A 81 5.11 14.76 -0.49
CA ARG A 81 4.83 13.40 -0.03
C ARG A 81 4.93 13.30 1.48
N PHE A 82 4.07 12.51 2.08
CA PHE A 82 4.12 12.12 3.48
C PHE A 82 3.61 10.69 3.68
N ALA A 83 3.92 10.12 4.83
CA ALA A 83 3.44 8.81 5.22
C ALA A 83 1.96 8.88 5.65
N PHE A 84 1.16 7.92 5.19
CA PHE A 84 -0.24 7.80 5.56
C PHE A 84 -0.55 6.40 6.05
N ASN A 85 -1.18 6.34 7.22
CA ASN A 85 -1.65 5.09 7.79
C ASN A 85 -2.91 5.35 8.63
N ALA A 86 -4.07 4.91 8.15
CA ALA A 86 -5.34 5.16 8.84
C ALA A 86 -5.53 4.30 10.10
N ARG A 87 -4.87 3.14 10.15
CA ARG A 87 -4.93 2.17 11.26
C ARG A 87 -3.58 1.49 11.42
N GLN A 88 -3.36 0.87 12.57
CA GLN A 88 -2.13 0.10 12.78
C GLN A 88 -2.01 -1.01 11.71
N SER A 89 -0.88 -1.07 11.03
CA SER A 89 -0.68 -1.94 9.86
C SER A 89 0.79 -2.31 9.68
N HIS A 90 1.05 -3.42 8.99
CA HIS A 90 2.40 -3.84 8.59
C HIS A 90 2.92 -3.13 7.33
N THR A 91 2.06 -2.33 6.70
CA THR A 91 2.38 -1.53 5.52
C THR A 91 2.03 -0.07 5.78
N ILE A 92 2.85 0.83 5.28
CA ILE A 92 2.60 2.27 5.30
C ILE A 92 2.34 2.75 3.86
N GLU A 93 1.29 3.55 3.68
CA GLU A 93 0.94 4.11 2.37
C GLU A 93 1.64 5.46 2.18
N SER A 94 1.83 5.83 0.92
CA SER A 94 2.33 7.15 0.53
C SER A 94 1.14 8.04 0.22
N ALA A 95 1.12 9.24 0.80
CA ALA A 95 0.17 10.29 0.45
C ALA A 95 0.88 11.46 -0.21
N TYR A 96 0.26 12.01 -1.25
CA TYR A 96 0.76 13.12 -2.06
C TYR A 96 -0.20 14.29 -1.97
N LEU A 97 0.30 15.43 -1.49
CA LEU A 97 -0.43 16.68 -1.42
C LEU A 97 -0.28 17.45 -2.73
N VAL A 98 -1.42 17.76 -3.34
CA VAL A 98 -1.50 18.47 -4.63
C VAL A 98 -2.52 19.60 -4.52
N ALA A 99 -2.35 20.67 -5.29
CA ALA A 99 -3.36 21.74 -5.38
C ALA A 99 -3.62 22.16 -6.81
N ASN A 100 -4.84 22.64 -7.04
CA ASN A 100 -5.25 23.27 -8.29
C ASN A 100 -6.25 24.41 -8.00
N GLU A 101 -6.85 24.98 -9.04
CA GLU A 101 -7.84 26.06 -8.93
C GLU A 101 -9.09 25.69 -8.10
N HIS A 102 -9.38 24.39 -7.96
CA HIS A 102 -10.54 23.87 -7.24
C HIS A 102 -10.27 23.54 -5.77
N GLY A 103 -9.01 23.44 -5.34
CA GLY A 103 -8.67 23.15 -3.95
C GLY A 103 -7.38 22.36 -3.79
N THR A 104 -7.20 21.83 -2.58
CA THR A 104 -6.08 20.96 -2.21
C THR A 104 -6.58 19.52 -2.05
N PHE A 105 -5.81 18.56 -2.54
CA PHE A 105 -6.16 17.15 -2.51
C PHE A 105 -4.99 16.33 -1.93
N ALA A 106 -5.32 15.24 -1.24
CA ALA A 106 -4.37 14.20 -0.88
C ALA A 106 -4.67 12.95 -1.71
N ILE A 107 -3.69 12.50 -2.47
CA ILE A 107 -3.75 11.25 -3.23
C ILE A 107 -2.99 10.20 -2.43
N VAL A 108 -3.68 9.15 -1.99
CA VAL A 108 -3.13 8.09 -1.15
C VAL A 108 -3.00 6.82 -1.98
N GLY A 109 -1.88 6.13 -1.84
CA GLY A 109 -1.63 4.89 -2.54
C GLY A 109 -0.31 4.24 -2.16
N ARG A 110 0.13 3.32 -3.01
CA ARG A 110 1.38 2.57 -2.83
C ARG A 110 2.33 2.85 -3.98
N ASP A 111 3.60 3.04 -3.65
CA ASP A 111 4.65 3.23 -4.65
C ASP A 111 4.79 1.93 -5.47
N LEU A 112 4.66 2.03 -6.79
CA LEU A 112 4.81 0.93 -7.73
C LEU A 112 6.29 0.60 -7.87
N GLN A 113 6.71 -0.52 -7.31
CA GLN A 113 8.00 -1.14 -7.58
C GLN A 113 7.75 -2.26 -8.60
N ILE A 114 7.54 -1.92 -9.88
CA ILE A 114 7.40 -2.94 -10.93
C ILE A 114 8.81 -3.32 -11.39
N PRO A 115 9.36 -4.49 -11.00
CA PRO A 115 10.66 -4.91 -11.49
C PRO A 115 10.56 -5.19 -12.99
N TRP A 116 11.53 -4.69 -13.76
CA TRP A 116 11.67 -5.04 -15.16
C TRP A 116 11.89 -6.56 -15.29
N CYS A 117 10.96 -7.24 -15.97
CA CYS A 117 11.02 -8.67 -16.19
C CYS A 117 11.77 -8.97 -17.50
N GLU A 118 12.93 -9.63 -17.40
CA GLU A 118 13.65 -10.19 -18.53
C GLU A 118 13.34 -11.68 -18.66
N LEU A 119 13.53 -12.25 -19.86
CA LEU A 119 13.16 -13.63 -20.20
C LEU A 119 13.73 -14.71 -19.25
N GLU A 120 14.83 -14.43 -18.53
CA GLU A 120 15.44 -15.34 -17.56
C GLU A 120 14.85 -15.25 -16.14
N LYS A 121 13.93 -14.31 -15.88
CA LYS A 121 13.20 -14.22 -14.61
C LYS A 121 11.74 -14.54 -14.87
N PRO A 122 11.26 -15.76 -14.57
CA PRO A 122 9.82 -15.98 -14.53
C PRO A 122 9.22 -14.96 -13.56
N ALA A 123 8.13 -14.31 -13.98
CA ALA A 123 7.34 -13.50 -13.07
C ALA A 123 6.95 -14.40 -11.89
N VAL A 124 7.21 -13.94 -10.66
CA VAL A 124 6.62 -14.60 -9.49
C VAL A 124 5.13 -14.35 -9.62
N GLU A 125 4.37 -15.41 -9.87
CA GLU A 125 2.91 -15.34 -9.85
C GLU A 125 2.51 -14.79 -8.48
N ILE A 126 1.80 -13.67 -8.50
CA ILE A 126 1.09 -13.18 -7.34
C ILE A 126 -0.15 -14.08 -7.31
N ASP A 127 -0.18 -15.07 -6.42
CA ASP A 127 -1.32 -15.99 -6.30
C ASP A 127 -2.60 -15.20 -6.01
N GLU A 128 -3.32 -14.82 -7.06
CA GLU A 128 -4.74 -14.53 -7.01
C GLU A 128 -5.45 -15.88 -7.13
N ASP A 129 -5.70 -16.48 -5.97
CA ASP A 129 -6.68 -17.54 -5.66
C ASP A 129 -7.65 -17.89 -6.82
N GLU A 130 -7.22 -18.73 -7.77
CA GLU A 130 -8.11 -19.51 -8.64
C GLU A 130 -8.13 -20.93 -8.10
N GLY A 131 -9.19 -21.25 -7.37
CA GLY A 131 -9.49 -22.62 -6.96
C GLY A 131 -9.49 -23.52 -8.19
N GLU A 132 -8.63 -24.55 -8.15
CA GLU A 132 -8.67 -25.67 -9.07
C GLU A 132 -10.07 -26.31 -9.00
N ASP A 133 -10.91 -25.97 -9.98
CA ASP A 133 -12.05 -26.79 -10.38
C ASP A 133 -11.47 -28.06 -11.03
N ASP A 134 -11.25 -29.07 -10.20
CA ASP A 134 -10.80 -30.41 -10.62
C ASP A 134 -11.99 -31.13 -11.29
N GLY A 135 -12.37 -30.62 -12.46
CA GLY A 135 -13.38 -31.17 -13.34
C GLY A 135 -12.71 -31.56 -14.66
N GLU A 136 -12.53 -32.87 -14.87
CA GLU A 136 -12.08 -33.47 -16.13
C GLU A 136 -12.75 -32.80 -17.35
N LEU A 137 -11.99 -31.94 -18.04
CA LEU A 137 -12.41 -31.32 -19.30
C LEU A 137 -12.44 -32.41 -20.38
N ASP A 138 -13.60 -33.04 -20.58
CA ASP A 138 -13.83 -34.05 -21.60
C ASP A 138 -14.05 -33.37 -22.98
N PHE A 139 -13.02 -33.39 -23.83
CA PHE A 139 -13.00 -32.73 -25.14
C PHE A 139 -13.63 -33.54 -26.29
N GLU A 140 -14.38 -34.62 -26.01
CA GLU A 140 -14.94 -35.51 -27.05
C GLU A 140 -16.41 -35.24 -27.49
N MET A 141 -17.01 -34.07 -27.22
CA MET A 141 -18.37 -33.77 -27.71
C MET A 141 -18.48 -32.61 -28.71
N PHE A 142 -17.80 -32.75 -29.86
CA PHE A 142 -18.27 -32.17 -31.12
C PHE A 142 -18.16 -33.17 -32.28
#